data_AF-A0A957BPH9-F1
#
_entry.id   AF-A0A957BPH9-F1
#
_cell.length_a   1.000
_cell.length_b   1.000
_cell.length_c   1.000
_cell.angle_alpha   90.00
_cell.angle_beta   90.00
_cell.angle_gamma   90.00
#
_symmetry.space_group_name_H-M   'P 1'
#
loop_
_entity.id
_entity.type
_entity.pdbx_description
1 polymer ?
#
loop_
_entity_poly.entity_id
_entity_poly.type
_entity_poly.pdbx_seq_one_letter_code
_entity_poly.pdbx_strand_id
1 'polypeptide(L)'
;IELIQPTTDDSGVAKYLAKKGAGLHHLCIEVEDIAAALAHIAASGAELINETPRTRPDGTRYAFVHPKSTGGVLLELYQLPADR
;
A
#
# COMPACT_ATOMS: atom_id res chain seq x y z
N ILE A 1 8.23 -8.63 8.36
CA ILE A 1 6.87 -9.22 8.34
C ILE A 1 6.01 -8.37 9.25
N GLU A 2 4.90 -7.86 8.74
CA GLU A 2 3.89 -7.15 9.55
C GLU A 2 2.71 -8.11 9.79
N LEU A 3 2.34 -8.30 11.06
CA LEU A 3 1.14 -9.04 11.42
C LEU A 3 0.02 -8.04 11.65
N ILE A 4 -1.09 -8.20 10.93
CA ILE A 4 -2.22 -7.28 10.98
C ILE A 4 -3.49 -8.02 11.38
N GLN A 5 -4.33 -7.35 12.17
CA GLN A 5 -5.66 -7.81 12.56
C GLN A 5 -6.65 -6.66 12.32
N PRO A 6 -7.83 -6.92 11.75
CA PRO A 6 -8.86 -5.89 11.65
C PRO A 6 -9.32 -5.47 13.05
N THR A 7 -9.54 -4.16 13.22
CA THR A 7 -10.15 -3.60 14.44
C THR A 7 -11.65 -3.42 14.33
N THR A 8 -12.20 -3.50 13.11
CA THR A 8 -13.63 -3.47 12.79
C THR A 8 -13.96 -4.48 11.70
N ASP A 9 -15.20 -4.99 11.72
CA ASP A 9 -15.68 -6.01 10.80
C ASP A 9 -15.86 -5.52 9.35
N ASP A 10 -15.88 -4.22 9.12
CA ASP A 10 -16.09 -3.58 7.81
C ASP A 10 -14.79 -3.06 7.15
N SER A 11 -13.66 -3.19 7.84
CA SER A 11 -12.34 -2.77 7.37
C SER A 11 -11.88 -3.54 6.12
N GLY A 12 -10.92 -2.97 5.38
CA GLY A 12 -10.33 -3.63 4.20
C GLY A 12 -9.70 -4.99 4.53
N VAL A 13 -9.04 -5.09 5.68
CA VAL A 13 -8.43 -6.33 6.18
C VAL A 13 -9.50 -7.36 6.56
N ALA A 14 -10.60 -6.95 7.21
CA ALA A 14 -11.72 -7.85 7.54
C ALA A 14 -12.34 -8.44 6.27
N LYS A 15 -12.59 -7.60 5.26
CA LYS A 15 -13.10 -8.04 3.94
C LYS A 15 -12.13 -9.00 3.23
N TYR A 16 -10.83 -8.76 3.32
CA TYR A 16 -9.82 -9.67 2.79
C TYR A 16 -9.89 -11.03 3.49
N LEU A 17 -9.87 -11.05 4.83
CA LEU A 17 -9.91 -12.28 5.63
C LEU A 17 -11.16 -13.11 5.34
N ALA A 18 -12.34 -12.47 5.25
CA ALA A 18 -13.58 -13.16 4.91
C ALA A 18 -13.55 -13.82 3.51
N LYS A 19 -12.83 -13.21 2.56
CA LYS A 19 -12.74 -13.70 1.17
C LYS A 19 -11.62 -14.70 0.92
N LYS A 20 -10.51 -14.60 1.64
CA LYS A 20 -9.25 -15.31 1.35
C LYS A 20 -8.70 -16.14 2.51
N GLY A 21 -9.19 -15.93 3.74
CA GLY A 21 -8.58 -16.48 4.94
C GLY A 21 -7.28 -15.77 5.33
N ALA A 22 -6.63 -16.25 6.39
CA ALA A 22 -5.33 -15.74 6.83
C ALA A 22 -4.22 -16.09 5.82
N GLY A 23 -3.29 -15.16 5.60
CA GLY A 23 -2.20 -15.35 4.64
C GLY A 23 -1.49 -14.04 4.30
N LEU A 24 -0.73 -14.06 3.20
CA LEU A 24 -0.02 -12.89 2.70
C LEU A 24 -1.01 -11.85 2.14
N HIS A 25 -1.15 -10.72 2.83
CA HIS A 25 -2.12 -9.68 2.49
C HIS A 25 -1.64 -8.75 1.36
N HIS A 26 -0.44 -8.18 1.48
CA HIS A 26 0.18 -7.31 0.50
C HIS A 26 1.70 -7.37 0.60
N LEU A 27 2.39 -6.75 -0.36
CA LEU A 27 3.82 -6.46 -0.28
C LEU A 27 4.05 -4.96 -0.11
N CYS A 28 5.03 -4.59 0.72
CA CYS A 28 5.43 -3.20 0.93
C CYS A 28 6.85 -3.00 0.38
N ILE A 29 7.05 -1.97 -0.44
CA ILE A 29 8.33 -1.62 -1.03
C ILE A 29 8.73 -0.22 -0.60
N GLU A 30 9.93 -0.10 -0.08
CA GLU A 30 10.51 1.19 0.26
C GLU A 30 10.95 1.93 -1.01
N VAL A 31 10.70 3.23 -1.06
CA VAL A 31 11.13 4.12 -2.13
C VAL A 31 11.69 5.41 -1.53
N GLU A 32 12.71 5.97 -2.20
CA GLU A 32 13.36 7.23 -1.76
C GLU A 32 12.43 8.44 -1.94
N ASP A 33 11.69 8.49 -3.05
CA ASP A 33 10.69 9.52 -3.35
C ASP A 33 9.38 8.87 -3.82
N ILE A 34 8.40 8.83 -2.92
CA ILE A 34 7.10 8.22 -3.22
C ILE A 34 6.28 9.04 -4.22
N ALA A 35 6.46 10.36 -4.31
CA ALA A 35 5.74 11.16 -5.28
C ALA A 35 6.24 10.87 -6.70
N ALA A 36 7.56 10.80 -6.87
CA ALA A 36 8.18 10.40 -8.14
C ALA A 36 7.80 8.96 -8.52
N ALA A 37 7.82 8.02 -7.57
CA ALA A 37 7.45 6.63 -7.82
C ALA A 37 5.99 6.48 -8.27
N LEU A 38 5.04 7.17 -7.61
CA LEU A 38 3.63 7.15 -8.02
C LEU A 38 3.43 7.77 -9.39
N ALA A 39 4.10 8.89 -9.69
CA ALA A 39 4.01 9.52 -11.01
C ALA A 39 4.53 8.57 -12.11
N HIS A 40 5.65 7.89 -11.87
CA HIS A 40 6.20 6.91 -12.80
C HIS A 40 5.24 5.73 -13.03
N ILE A 41 4.68 5.17 -11.96
CA ILE A 41 3.74 4.05 -12.02
C ILE A 41 2.45 4.47 -12.74
N ALA A 42 1.88 5.63 -12.42
CA ALA A 42 0.70 6.15 -13.11
C ALA A 42 0.96 6.38 -14.61
N ALA A 43 2.14 6.91 -14.97
CA ALA A 43 2.53 7.13 -16.36
C ALA A 43 2.65 5.81 -17.16
N SER A 44 2.90 4.68 -16.49
CA SER A 44 2.87 3.35 -17.10
C SER A 44 1.46 2.76 -17.30
N GLY A 45 0.41 3.50 -16.90
CA GLY A 45 -0.99 3.09 -17.02
C GLY A 45 -1.51 2.24 -15.85
N ALA A 46 -0.74 2.14 -14.75
CA ALA A 46 -1.19 1.42 -13.57
C ALA A 46 -2.25 2.20 -12.79
N GLU A 47 -3.23 1.49 -12.22
CA GLU A 47 -4.30 2.02 -11.40
C GLU A 47 -3.78 2.23 -9.97
N LEU A 48 -3.77 3.49 -9.52
CA LEU A 48 -3.43 3.85 -8.14
C LEU A 48 -4.68 3.81 -7.26
N ILE A 49 -4.54 3.30 -6.04
CA ILE A 49 -5.58 3.44 -5.00
C ILE A 49 -5.47 4.82 -4.34
N ASN A 50 -4.23 5.31 -4.18
CA ASN A 50 -3.96 6.65 -3.68
C ASN A 50 -3.20 7.44 -4.76
N GLU A 51 -3.85 8.44 -5.36
CA GLU A 51 -3.19 9.35 -6.31
C GLU A 51 -2.14 10.24 -5.63
N THR A 52 -2.33 10.51 -4.33
CA THR A 52 -1.37 11.24 -3.49
C THR A 52 -0.98 10.39 -2.27
N PRO A 53 0.30 10.43 -1.83
CA PRO A 53 0.74 9.71 -0.65
C PRO A 53 0.02 10.18 0.61
N ARG A 54 -0.35 9.24 1.46
CA ARG A 54 -0.81 9.51 2.82
C ARG A 54 0.40 9.57 3.76
N THR A 55 0.27 10.32 4.86
CA THR A 55 1.33 10.49 5.86
C THR A 55 0.90 9.93 7.20
N ARG A 56 1.76 9.10 7.80
CA ARG A 56 1.59 8.56 9.17
C ARG A 56 2.09 9.59 10.20
N PRO A 57 1.70 9.47 11.49
CA PRO A 57 2.14 10.39 12.53
C PRO A 57 3.66 10.44 12.74
N ASP A 58 4.37 9.36 12.40
CA ASP A 58 5.84 9.29 12.45
C ASP A 58 6.53 9.91 11.23
N GLY A 59 5.77 10.53 10.32
CA GLY A 59 6.27 11.14 9.09
C GLY A 59 6.41 10.16 7.92
N THR A 60 6.26 8.85 8.13
CA THR A 60 6.33 7.85 7.04
C THR A 60 5.22 8.12 6.04
N ARG A 61 5.57 8.23 4.76
CA ARG A 61 4.61 8.42 3.67
C ARG A 61 4.31 7.09 3.02
N TYR A 62 3.08 6.85 2.58
CA TYR A 62 2.68 5.59 1.96
C TYR A 62 1.54 5.76 0.95
N ALA A 63 1.45 4.83 0.00
CA ALA A 63 0.39 4.77 -1.01
C ALA A 63 0.23 3.34 -1.54
N PHE A 64 -0.96 3.01 -2.05
CA PHE A 64 -1.23 1.70 -2.61
C PHE A 64 -1.45 1.73 -4.13
N VAL A 65 -0.97 0.68 -4.81
CA VAL A 65 -1.24 0.38 -6.22
C VAL A 65 -2.27 -0.75 -6.28
N HIS A 66 -3.25 -0.62 -7.18
CA HIS A 66 -4.35 -1.56 -7.27
C HIS A 66 -3.89 -2.93 -7.78
N PRO A 67 -4.32 -4.07 -7.17
CA PRO A 67 -3.92 -5.43 -7.57
C PRO A 67 -4.10 -5.77 -9.05
N LYS A 68 -5.04 -5.09 -9.74
CA LYS A 68 -5.26 -5.25 -11.20
C LYS A 68 -4.03 -4.87 -12.02
N SER A 69 -3.20 -3.96 -11.53
CA SER A 69 -2.00 -3.48 -12.22
C SER A 69 -0.73 -4.21 -11.79
N THR A 70 -0.82 -5.09 -10.80
CA THR A 70 0.32 -5.73 -10.12
C THR A 70 0.14 -7.26 -10.02
N GLY A 71 -0.51 -7.87 -11.01
CA GLY A 71 -0.62 -9.33 -11.09
C GLY A 71 -1.43 -9.99 -9.96
N GLY A 72 -2.37 -9.25 -9.36
CA GLY A 72 -3.21 -9.73 -8.26
C GLY A 72 -2.64 -9.48 -6.86
N VAL A 73 -1.49 -8.82 -6.73
CA VAL A 73 -0.86 -8.50 -5.44
C VAL A 73 -1.15 -7.05 -5.07
N LEU A 74 -1.76 -6.79 -3.92
CA LEU A 74 -1.82 -5.42 -3.40
C LEU A 74 -0.40 -4.96 -3.07
N LEU A 75 0.01 -3.82 -3.63
CA LEU A 75 1.34 -3.25 -3.44
C LEU A 75 1.24 -1.96 -2.65
N GLU A 76 1.95 -1.87 -1.54
CA GLU A 76 2.20 -0.63 -0.80
C GLU A 76 3.58 -0.10 -1.20
N LEU A 77 3.65 1.18 -1.50
CA LEU A 77 4.90 1.93 -1.50
C LEU A 77 4.97 2.73 -0.22
N TYR A 78 6.15 2.78 0.41
CA TYR A 78 6.38 3.66 1.54
C TYR A 78 7.72 4.38 1.41
N GLN A 79 7.78 5.59 1.97
CA GLN A 79 8.98 6.42 2.06
C GLN A 79 9.19 6.79 3.52
N LEU A 80 10.38 6.51 4.03
CA LEU A 80 10.78 6.89 5.37
C LEU A 80 10.95 8.42 5.50
N PRO A 81 10.74 8.98 6.70
CA PRO A 81 11.17 10.35 7.01
C PRO A 81 12.66 10.54 6.70
N ALA A 82 13.07 11.75 6.32
CA ALA A 82 14.45 12.05 5.94
C ALA A 82 15.47 11.93 7.10
N ASP A 83 14.98 11.92 8.34
CA ASP A 83 15.76 11.91 9.58
C ASP A 83 15.82 10.53 10.24
N ARG A 84 15.42 9.47 9.53
CA ARG A 84 15.40 8.09 10.04
C ARG A 84 16.66 7.29 9.71
#